data_AF-A0A8S9L6U8-F1
#
_entry.id   AF-A0A8S9L6U8-F1
#
_cell.length_a   1.000
_cell.length_b   1.000
_cell.length_c   1.000
_cell.angle_alpha   90.00
_cell.angle_beta   90.00
_cell.angle_gamma   90.00
#
_symmetry.space_group_name_H-M   'P 1'
#
loop_
_entity.id
_entity.type
_entity.pdbx_description
1 polymer ?
#
loop_
_entity_poly.entity_id
_entity_poly.type
_entity_poly.pdbx_seq_one_letter_code
_entity_poly.pdbx_strand_id
1 'polypeptide(L)'
;MLKPNVFLLYMFLIIASLYSISHSLSLLGFQINTRGIVRCSVTGDPNAPPVSGSVVNLVCANETTNLSGVLTDPTGAFNFTLKFSDTLLYDPSYCVV
;
A
#
# COMPACT_ATOMS: atom_id res chain seq x y z
N MET A 1 3.04 -24.92 -51.47
CA MET A 1 3.13 -23.52 -50.99
C MET A 1 1.88 -23.23 -50.18
N LEU A 2 1.94 -23.24 -48.85
CA LEU A 2 0.80 -22.86 -48.01
C LEU A 2 0.54 -21.37 -48.23
N LYS A 3 -0.60 -21.04 -48.82
CA LYS A 3 -1.03 -19.65 -49.01
C LYS A 3 -1.49 -19.16 -47.64
N PRO A 4 -0.81 -18.19 -47.01
CA PRO A 4 -1.24 -17.70 -45.71
C PRO A 4 -2.63 -17.10 -45.87
N ASN A 5 -3.61 -17.70 -45.18
CA ASN A 5 -4.98 -17.22 -45.20
C ASN A 5 -5.01 -15.86 -44.50
N VAL A 6 -4.99 -14.80 -45.30
CA VAL A 6 -4.98 -13.39 -44.84
C VAL A 6 -6.07 -13.13 -43.81
N PHE A 7 -7.20 -13.85 -43.92
CA PHE A 7 -8.29 -13.84 -42.96
C PHE A 7 -7.89 -14.29 -41.55
N LEU A 8 -7.10 -15.35 -41.41
CA LEU A 8 -6.60 -15.82 -40.12
C LEU A 8 -5.64 -14.80 -39.48
N LEU A 9 -4.83 -14.15 -40.31
CA LEU A 9 -3.90 -13.12 -39.88
C LEU A 9 -4.65 -11.88 -39.35
N TYR A 10 -5.71 -11.49 -40.05
CA TYR A 10 -6.61 -10.40 -39.63
C TYR A 10 -7.35 -10.75 -38.33
N MET A 11 -7.84 -11.98 -38.22
CA MET A 11 -8.55 -12.45 -37.03
C MET A 11 -7.62 -12.47 -35.80
N PHE A 12 -6.37 -12.89 -35.96
CA PHE A 12 -5.37 -12.86 -34.90
C PHE A 12 -5.03 -11.43 -34.46
N LEU A 13 -4.91 -10.50 -35.40
CA LEU A 13 -4.67 -9.08 -35.12
C LEU A 13 -5.84 -8.43 -34.36
N ILE A 14 -7.08 -8.82 -34.67
CA ILE A 14 -8.27 -8.32 -33.97
C ILE A 14 -8.35 -8.85 -32.53
N ILE A 15 -8.02 -10.12 -32.28
CA ILE A 15 -7.97 -10.65 -30.89
C ILE A 15 -6.88 -9.94 -30.08
N ALA A 16 -5.72 -9.68 -30.70
CA ALA A 16 -4.62 -8.99 -30.04
C ALA A 16 -4.94 -7.52 -29.70
N SER A 17 -5.74 -6.83 -30.54
CA SER A 17 -6.16 -5.45 -30.27
C SER A 17 -7.32 -5.34 -29.27
N LEU A 18 -8.16 -6.37 -29.18
CA LEU A 18 -9.20 -6.51 -28.15
C LEU A 18 -8.66 -6.98 -26.80
N TYR A 19 -7.41 -7.48 -26.78
CA TYR A 19 -6.63 -7.67 -25.56
C TYR A 19 -6.23 -6.31 -24.99
N SER A 20 -7.26 -5.61 -24.52
CA SER A 20 -7.14 -4.57 -23.51
C SER A 20 -6.31 -5.22 -22.42
N ILE A 21 -5.13 -4.69 -22.17
CA ILE A 21 -4.29 -5.11 -21.06
C ILE A 21 -5.08 -4.77 -19.79
N SER A 22 -6.01 -5.65 -19.41
CA SER A 22 -6.67 -5.68 -18.10
C SER A 22 -5.73 -6.30 -17.06
N HIS A 23 -4.49 -6.55 -17.43
CA HIS A 23 -3.40 -6.68 -16.48
C HIS A 23 -3.07 -5.27 -16.02
N SER A 24 -3.61 -4.87 -14.87
CA SER A 24 -2.81 -4.00 -14.02
C SER A 24 -1.46 -4.70 -13.88
N LEU A 25 -0.44 -4.16 -14.55
CA LEU A 25 0.93 -4.54 -14.30
C LEU A 25 1.22 -3.97 -12.90
N SER A 26 0.87 -4.73 -11.85
CA SER A 26 1.38 -4.47 -10.50
C SER A 26 2.85 -4.87 -10.50
N LEU A 27 3.68 -4.04 -11.12
CA LEU A 27 5.11 -4.16 -11.05
C LEU A 27 5.53 -3.64 -9.67
N LEU A 28 5.42 -4.50 -8.66
CA LEU A 28 5.97 -4.31 -7.31
C LEU A 28 5.58 -2.97 -6.66
N GLY A 29 4.29 -2.62 -6.70
CA GLY A 29 3.76 -1.32 -6.28
C GLY A 29 2.89 -1.35 -5.02
N PHE A 30 3.30 -2.07 -3.97
CA PHE A 30 2.57 -2.04 -2.71
C PHE A 30 2.83 -0.71 -1.98
N GLN A 31 1.76 0.04 -1.76
CA GLN A 31 1.76 1.22 -0.89
C GLN A 31 1.01 0.85 0.39
N ILE A 32 1.74 0.77 1.51
CA ILE A 32 1.11 0.64 2.82
C ILE A 32 0.68 2.03 3.26
N ASN A 33 -0.63 2.18 3.43
CA ASN A 33 -1.25 3.41 3.90
C ASN A 33 -2.02 3.11 5.18
N THR A 34 -1.38 3.39 6.32
CA THR A 34 -1.95 3.15 7.65
C THR A 34 -2.28 4.47 8.31
N ARG A 35 -3.53 4.64 8.74
CA ARG A 35 -4.05 5.88 9.33
C ARG A 35 -4.79 5.59 10.61
N GLY A 36 -4.75 6.53 11.54
CA GLY A 36 -5.46 6.43 12.80
C GLY A 36 -5.45 7.75 13.56
N ILE A 37 -6.07 7.75 14.75
CA ILE A 37 -6.11 8.87 15.67
C ILE A 37 -5.69 8.38 17.04
N VAL A 38 -4.69 9.04 17.64
CA VAL A 38 -4.25 8.79 19.01
C VAL A 38 -5.07 9.64 19.96
N ARG A 39 -5.62 9.01 21.00
CA ARG A 39 -6.42 9.65 22.04
C ARG A 39 -5.89 9.30 23.43
N CYS A 40 -5.98 10.24 24.36
CA CYS A 40 -5.59 10.05 25.75
C CYS A 40 -6.79 9.58 26.56
N SER A 41 -6.89 8.28 26.81
CA SER A 41 -7.96 7.73 27.66
C SER A 41 -7.42 6.72 28.67
N VAL A 42 -7.88 6.84 29.91
CA VAL A 42 -7.59 5.88 30.97
C VAL A 42 -8.47 4.63 30.87
N THR A 43 -9.65 4.75 30.25
CA THR A 43 -10.66 3.68 30.17
C THR A 43 -10.94 3.21 28.74
N GLY A 44 -10.24 3.76 27.75
CA GLY A 44 -10.47 3.46 26.33
C GLY A 44 -11.68 4.18 25.72
N ASP A 45 -12.10 5.31 26.28
CA ASP A 45 -13.17 6.14 25.72
C ASP A 45 -12.81 6.66 24.31
N PRO A 46 -13.59 6.32 23.28
CA PRO A 46 -13.36 6.75 21.90
C PRO A 46 -13.54 8.26 21.68
N ASN A 47 -14.18 8.98 22.62
CA ASN A 47 -14.37 10.43 22.57
C ASN A 47 -13.31 11.22 23.35
N ALA A 48 -12.32 10.52 23.91
CA ALA A 48 -11.30 11.17 24.69
C ALA A 48 -10.46 12.18 23.87
N PRO A 49 -9.82 13.16 24.54
CA PRO A 49 -9.06 14.20 23.84
C PRO A 49 -7.95 13.61 22.97
N PRO A 50 -7.75 14.14 21.75
CA PRO A 50 -6.66 13.71 20.88
C PRO A 50 -5.29 14.13 21.43
N VAL A 51 -4.25 13.37 21.07
CA VAL A 51 -2.87 13.67 21.47
C VAL A 51 -2.10 14.19 20.27
N SER A 52 -1.70 15.46 20.31
CA SER A 52 -0.88 16.12 19.28
C SER A 52 0.61 15.98 19.55
N GLY A 53 1.43 15.88 18.50
CA GLY A 53 2.89 15.84 18.59
C GLY A 53 3.47 14.57 19.19
N SER A 54 2.68 13.50 19.30
CA SER A 54 3.16 12.20 19.75
C SER A 54 3.83 11.45 18.61
N VAL A 55 4.94 10.77 18.90
CA VAL A 55 5.58 9.87 17.94
C VAL A 55 4.78 8.56 17.90
N VAL A 56 4.34 8.18 16.71
CA VAL A 56 3.73 6.89 16.42
C VAL A 56 4.71 6.14 15.54
N ASN A 57 4.99 4.87 15.85
CA ASN A 57 5.93 4.05 15.10
C ASN A 57 5.18 2.93 14.38
N LEU A 58 5.61 2.61 13.15
CA LEU A 58 5.12 1.47 12.41
C LEU A 58 6.19 0.36 12.44
N VAL A 59 5.78 -0.83 12.85
CA VAL A 59 6.63 -2.02 12.96
C VAL A 59 6.06 -3.13 12.10
N CYS A 60 6.87 -3.83 11.31
CA CYS A 60 6.41 -4.96 10.49
C CYS A 60 7.24 -6.24 10.71
N ALA A 61 6.62 -7.39 10.43
CA ALA A 61 7.21 -8.73 10.39
C ALA A 61 8.07 -9.15 11.60
N ASN A 62 7.55 -8.98 12.82
CA ASN A 62 8.24 -9.33 14.07
C ASN A 62 9.60 -8.63 14.28
N GLU A 63 9.97 -7.68 13.43
CA GLU A 63 11.21 -6.96 13.59
C GLU A 63 11.13 -5.97 14.75
N THR A 64 12.23 -5.79 15.46
CA THR A 64 12.37 -4.77 16.52
C THR A 64 12.67 -3.38 15.96
N THR A 65 12.68 -3.23 14.64
CA THR A 65 13.18 -2.06 13.92
C THR A 65 12.01 -1.17 13.49
N ASN A 66 11.96 0.07 13.99
CA ASN A 66 10.97 1.06 13.58
C ASN A 66 11.20 1.44 12.12
N LEU A 67 10.23 1.15 11.25
CA LEU A 67 10.31 1.48 9.81
C LEU A 67 10.24 2.97 9.59
N SER A 68 9.36 3.61 10.34
CA SER A 68 9.08 5.03 10.26
C SER A 68 8.40 5.48 11.54
N GLY A 69 8.77 6.67 12.01
CA GLY A 69 8.08 7.39 13.07
C GLY A 69 7.42 8.63 12.48
N VAL A 70 6.11 8.79 12.70
CA VAL A 70 5.38 10.01 12.31
C VAL A 70 4.85 10.71 13.54
N LEU A 71 4.79 12.04 13.49
CA LEU A 71 4.16 12.82 14.54
C LEU A 71 2.66 12.93 14.28
N THR A 72 1.88 12.84 15.35
CA THR A 72 0.45 13.15 15.28
C THR A 72 0.23 14.65 15.07
N ASP A 73 -0.78 14.98 14.27
CA ASP A 73 -1.19 16.36 14.03
C ASP A 73 -2.02 16.94 15.21
N PRO A 74 -2.47 18.21 15.16
CA PRO A 74 -3.30 18.80 16.22
C PRO A 74 -4.63 18.08 16.49
N THR A 75 -5.11 17.25 15.56
CA THR A 75 -6.31 16.41 15.72
C THR A 75 -6.00 15.02 16.27
N GLY A 76 -4.72 14.75 16.57
CA GLY A 76 -4.21 13.44 16.99
C GLY A 76 -4.08 12.43 15.85
N ALA A 77 -4.31 12.85 14.61
CA ALA A 77 -4.27 11.96 13.47
C ALA A 77 -2.83 11.68 13.03
N PHE A 78 -2.60 10.47 12.56
CA PHE A 78 -1.34 10.08 11.91
C PHE A 78 -1.63 9.38 10.58
N ASN A 79 -0.65 9.43 9.69
CA ASN A 79 -0.71 8.78 8.39
C ASN A 79 0.69 8.30 8.00
N PHE A 80 0.85 6.98 7.90
CA PHE A 80 2.05 6.37 7.33
C PHE A 80 1.88 6.19 5.84
N THR A 81 2.91 6.56 5.09
CA THR A 81 2.99 6.27 3.66
C THR A 81 4.36 5.68 3.38
N LEU A 82 4.43 4.35 3.36
CA LEU A 82 5.65 3.63 3.02
C LEU A 82 5.72 3.41 1.51
N LYS A 83 6.90 3.61 0.93
CA LYS A 83 7.17 3.29 -0.47
C LYS A 83 7.75 1.89 -0.57
N PHE A 84 7.62 1.29 -1.74
CA PHE A 84 8.15 -0.05 -2.01
C PHE A 84 9.67 -0.17 -1.72
N SER A 85 10.44 0.90 -1.97
CA SER A 85 11.86 0.94 -1.63
C SER A 85 12.14 0.70 -0.15
N ASP A 86 11.22 1.13 0.71
CA ASP A 86 11.33 0.93 2.15
C ASP A 86 11.04 -0.56 2.44
N THR A 87 10.03 -1.16 1.81
CA THR A 87 9.68 -2.59 1.95
C THR A 87 10.68 -3.57 1.31
N LEU A 88 11.71 -3.12 0.58
CA LEU A 88 12.78 -4.02 0.12
C LEU A 88 13.64 -4.53 1.27
N LEU A 89 13.69 -3.79 2.38
CA LEU A 89 14.46 -4.15 3.58
C LEU A 89 13.59 -4.82 4.65
N TYR A 90 12.27 -4.86 4.48
CA TYR A 90 11.34 -5.30 5.52
C TYR A 90 10.14 -6.04 4.94
N ASP A 91 9.72 -7.12 5.59
CA ASP A 91 8.58 -7.90 5.13
C ASP A 91 7.24 -7.18 5.45
N PRO A 92 6.45 -6.78 4.42
CA PRO A 92 5.18 -6.08 4.60
C PRO A 92 3.99 -7.01 4.94
N SER A 93 4.21 -8.31 5.08
CA SER A 93 3.14 -9.30 5.31
C SER A 93 2.28 -9.01 6.54
N TYR A 94 2.87 -8.39 7.56
CA TYR A 94 2.18 -8.03 8.80
C TYR A 94 2.78 -6.77 9.42
N CYS A 95 1.96 -5.77 9.74
CA CYS A 95 2.40 -4.50 10.32
C CYS A 95 1.47 -4.05 11.46
N VAL A 96 2.05 -3.46 12.50
CA VAL A 96 1.37 -2.96 13.70
C VAL A 96 1.88 -1.57 14.10
N VAL A 97 1.00 -0.81 14.74
CA VAL A 97 1.20 0.57 15.22
C VAL A 97 1.10 0.60 16.74
#